data_AF-A0A1F6GF58-F1
#
_entry.id   AF-A0A1F6GF58-F1
#
_cell.length_a   1.000
_cell.length_b   1.000
_cell.length_c   1.000
_cell.angle_alpha   90.00
_cell.angle_beta   90.00
_cell.angle_gamma   90.00
#
_symmetry.space_group_name_H-M   'P 1'
#
loop_
_entity.id
_entity.type
_entity.pdbx_description
1 polymer ?
#
loop_
_entity_poly.entity_id
_entity_poly.type
_entity_poly.pdbx_seq_one_letter_code
_entity_poly.pdbx_strand_id
1 'polypeptide(L)'
;MKRASLLLWVLLVWAIPAKAEYRAYLLEVYDHILGKQWEAATGFQPDHYIVTHGGGNRLSAIIKATWMCWGDLSRYAPVCKMPPTKDPKFEVGDLLEVTLKKHMTESWQGRVELSLWREDLKSNVYGLRFGKEKNLYGRYFEFDLKLIEKGLTKIEVQTDQPNAPPPQAVDQAGNPQAGAAPVPTTPVTPGVNINNQIP
;
A
#
# COMPACT_ATOMS: atom_id res chain seq x y z
N MET A 1 -44.33 14.45 23.67
CA MET A 1 -43.42 13.41 23.16
C MET A 1 -43.17 13.46 21.63
N LYS A 2 -44.07 13.99 20.78
CA LYS A 2 -43.89 14.01 19.30
C LYS A 2 -42.84 15.01 18.75
N ARG A 3 -42.58 16.12 19.45
CA ARG A 3 -41.63 17.17 18.98
C ARG A 3 -40.15 16.76 19.07
N ALA A 4 -39.79 15.97 20.07
CA ALA A 4 -38.42 15.45 20.23
C ALA A 4 -38.06 14.45 19.12
N SER A 5 -39.05 13.69 18.63
CA SER A 5 -38.85 12.74 17.53
C SER A 5 -38.57 13.46 16.20
N LEU A 6 -39.27 14.57 15.91
CA LEU A 6 -39.04 15.33 14.67
C LEU A 6 -37.64 15.97 14.63
N LEU A 7 -37.16 16.51 15.76
CA LEU A 7 -35.81 17.07 15.88
C LEU A 7 -34.71 16.01 15.71
N LEU A 8 -34.91 14.81 16.25
CA LEU A 8 -33.99 13.70 16.09
C LEU A 8 -33.91 13.26 14.61
N TRP A 9 -35.04 13.21 13.91
CA TRP A 9 -35.09 12.90 12.48
C TRP A 9 -34.40 13.96 11.62
N VAL A 10 -34.57 15.25 11.92
CA VAL A 10 -33.88 16.33 11.20
C VAL A 10 -32.36 16.25 11.41
N LEU A 11 -31.89 15.95 12.62
CA LEU A 11 -30.46 15.77 12.92
C LEU A 11 -29.86 14.54 12.23
N LEU A 12 -30.62 13.44 12.08
CA LEU A 12 -30.16 12.23 11.39
C LEU A 12 -30.02 12.42 9.87
N VAL A 13 -30.87 13.24 9.26
CA VAL A 13 -30.81 13.53 7.81
C VAL A 13 -29.68 14.52 7.47
N TRP A 14 -29.20 15.29 8.45
CA TRP A 14 -28.08 16.22 8.31
C TRP A 14 -26.73 15.63 8.75
N ALA A 15 -26.61 14.30 8.79
CA ALA A 15 -25.32 13.66 9.04
C ALA A 15 -24.33 14.04 7.94
N ILE A 16 -23.48 15.03 8.23
CA ILE A 16 -22.38 15.45 7.38
C ILE A 16 -21.48 14.22 7.20
N PRO A 17 -21.08 13.86 5.97
CA PRO A 17 -20.13 12.77 5.78
C PRO A 17 -18.87 13.07 6.59
N ALA A 18 -18.63 12.25 7.61
CA ALA A 18 -17.48 12.38 8.48
C ALA A 18 -16.23 12.10 7.65
N LYS A 19 -15.51 13.15 7.27
CA LYS A 19 -14.19 13.02 6.68
C LYS A 19 -13.21 12.79 7.81
N ALA A 20 -12.44 11.71 7.70
CA ALA A 20 -11.37 11.43 8.63
C ALA A 20 -10.03 11.75 7.97
N GLU A 21 -9.11 12.27 8.78
CA GLU A 21 -7.70 12.20 8.46
C GLU A 21 -7.23 10.75 8.56
N TYR A 22 -6.53 10.29 7.54
CA TYR A 22 -5.87 9.00 7.59
C TYR A 22 -4.48 9.08 6.98
N ARG A 23 -3.64 8.11 7.34
CA ARG A 23 -2.28 8.01 6.83
C ARG A 23 -2.25 7.07 5.63
N ALA A 24 -1.69 7.56 4.53
CA ALA A 24 -1.38 6.79 3.35
C ALA A 24 0.08 6.32 3.36
N TYR A 25 0.32 5.20 2.69
CA TYR A 25 1.63 4.57 2.57
C TYR A 25 1.89 4.23 1.11
N LEU A 26 3.11 4.48 0.67
CA LEU A 26 3.68 3.79 -0.49
C LEU A 26 4.54 2.66 0.07
N LEU A 27 4.13 1.43 -0.21
CA LEU A 27 4.83 0.23 0.20
C LEU A 27 5.63 -0.32 -0.98
N GLU A 28 6.82 -0.81 -0.71
CA GLU A 28 7.53 -1.74 -1.58
C GLU A 28 7.32 -3.13 -1.00
N VAL A 29 6.65 -3.97 -1.79
CA VAL A 29 6.21 -5.30 -1.38
C VAL A 29 7.05 -6.32 -2.11
N TYR A 30 7.55 -7.30 -1.38
CA TYR A 30 8.30 -8.43 -1.91
C TYR A 30 7.57 -9.74 -1.60
N ASP A 31 7.25 -10.48 -2.66
CA ASP A 31 6.69 -11.83 -2.57
C ASP A 31 7.82 -12.86 -2.58
N HIS A 32 8.04 -13.50 -1.44
CA HIS A 32 9.08 -14.51 -1.24
C HIS A 32 8.84 -15.80 -2.03
N ILE A 33 7.59 -16.09 -2.38
CA ILE A 33 7.22 -17.31 -3.11
C ILE A 33 7.39 -17.10 -4.62
N LEU A 34 6.90 -15.96 -5.12
CA LEU A 34 6.98 -15.63 -6.55
C LEU A 34 8.29 -14.95 -6.94
N GLY A 35 9.09 -14.47 -5.97
CA GLY A 35 10.32 -13.71 -6.22
C GLY A 35 10.05 -12.38 -6.92
N LYS A 36 8.88 -11.78 -6.68
CA LYS A 36 8.43 -10.55 -7.35
C LYS A 36 8.38 -9.38 -6.40
N GLN A 37 8.65 -8.19 -6.93
CA GLN A 37 8.58 -6.94 -6.21
C GLN A 37 7.66 -5.96 -6.93
N TRP A 38 6.86 -5.20 -6.19
CA TRP A 38 6.04 -4.12 -6.72
C TRP A 38 5.84 -3.01 -5.69
N GLU A 39 5.36 -1.86 -6.18
CA GLU A 39 4.93 -0.76 -5.32
C GLU A 39 3.41 -0.76 -5.15
N ALA A 40 2.94 -0.52 -3.92
CA ALA A 40 1.53 -0.46 -3.58
C ALA A 40 1.22 0.79 -2.77
N ALA A 41 0.38 1.67 -3.31
CA ALA A 41 -0.20 2.78 -2.56
C ALA A 41 -1.43 2.30 -1.79
N THR A 42 -1.41 2.39 -0.47
CA THR A 42 -2.49 1.87 0.39
C THR A 42 -2.70 2.73 1.64
N GLY A 43 -3.90 2.66 2.22
CA GLY A 43 -4.17 3.19 3.57
C GLY A 43 -3.74 2.24 4.68
N PHE A 44 -3.35 1.01 4.34
CA PHE A 44 -2.91 0.01 5.32
C PHE A 44 -1.42 0.16 5.66
N GLN A 45 -1.11 0.04 6.94
CA GLN A 45 0.27 -0.11 7.41
C GLN A 45 0.86 -1.44 6.88
N PRO A 46 2.20 -1.57 6.77
CA PRO A 46 2.85 -2.78 6.25
C PRO A 46 2.35 -4.07 6.90
N ASP A 47 2.26 -4.11 8.23
CA ASP A 47 1.84 -5.32 8.95
C ASP A 47 0.40 -5.69 8.61
N HIS A 48 -0.50 -4.71 8.56
CA HIS A 48 -1.89 -4.93 8.18
C HIS A 48 -2.02 -5.34 6.71
N TYR A 49 -1.23 -4.73 5.83
CA TYR A 49 -1.18 -5.08 4.42
C TYR A 49 -0.75 -6.54 4.23
N ILE A 50 0.33 -6.94 4.89
CA ILE A 50 0.85 -8.32 4.87
C ILE A 50 -0.24 -9.31 5.32
N VAL A 51 -0.88 -9.06 6.46
CA VAL A 51 -1.92 -9.97 7.00
C VAL A 51 -3.12 -10.11 6.07
N THR A 52 -3.49 -9.06 5.34
CA THR A 52 -4.67 -9.06 4.46
C THR A 52 -4.38 -9.56 3.04
N HIS A 53 -3.13 -9.58 2.58
CA HIS A 53 -2.78 -9.86 1.18
C HIS A 53 -1.96 -11.15 0.94
N GLY A 54 -1.66 -11.92 1.98
CA GLY A 54 -0.95 -13.21 1.82
C GLY A 54 -0.21 -13.74 3.05
N GLY A 55 -0.11 -12.95 4.12
CA GLY A 55 0.56 -13.30 5.36
C GLY A 55 2.09 -13.16 5.30
N GLY A 56 2.71 -13.11 6.48
CA GLY A 56 4.16 -12.87 6.61
C GLY A 56 5.05 -13.98 6.07
N ASN A 57 4.51 -15.19 5.87
CA ASN A 57 5.25 -16.28 5.23
C ASN A 57 5.46 -16.06 3.73
N ARG A 58 4.61 -15.24 3.10
CA ARG A 58 4.66 -14.98 1.66
C ARG A 58 5.15 -13.58 1.35
N LEU A 59 4.73 -12.59 2.12
CA LEU A 59 4.98 -11.18 1.82
C LEU A 59 5.85 -10.52 2.89
N SER A 60 6.78 -9.70 2.43
CA SER A 60 7.38 -8.62 3.22
C SER A 60 7.04 -7.28 2.58
N ALA A 61 6.92 -6.24 3.40
CA ALA A 61 6.60 -4.91 2.93
C ALA A 61 7.43 -3.88 3.70
N ILE A 62 8.03 -2.93 2.98
CA ILE A 62 8.75 -1.80 3.57
C ILE A 62 8.04 -0.49 3.19
N ILE A 63 8.10 0.51 4.08
CA ILE A 63 7.49 1.82 3.80
C ILE A 63 8.47 2.67 2.99
N LYS A 64 8.16 2.93 1.72
CA LYS A 64 8.90 3.90 0.89
C LYS A 64 8.52 5.34 1.23
N ALA A 65 7.24 5.62 1.38
CA ALA A 65 6.73 6.95 1.66
C ALA A 65 5.47 6.91 2.53
N THR A 66 5.18 8.01 3.21
CA THR A 66 3.91 8.18 3.90
C THR A 66 3.48 9.65 3.90
N TRP A 67 2.20 9.88 3.68
CA TRP A 67 1.56 11.19 3.65
C TRP A 67 0.18 11.13 4.29
N MET A 68 -0.36 12.30 4.63
CA MET A 68 -1.70 12.41 5.20
C MET A 68 -2.72 12.62 4.08
N CYS A 69 -3.84 11.92 4.19
CA CYS A 69 -5.00 12.03 3.31
C CYS A 69 -6.23 12.40 4.11
N TRP A 70 -7.18 13.05 3.45
CA TRP A 70 -8.48 13.37 3.99
C TRP A 70 -9.55 12.66 3.17
N GLY A 71 -10.38 11.85 3.81
CA GLY A 71 -11.43 11.14 3.08
C GLY A 71 -12.25 10.17 3.92
N ASP A 72 -13.13 9.46 3.23
CA ASP A 72 -13.94 8.39 3.80
C ASP A 72 -13.23 7.05 3.58
N LEU A 73 -12.78 6.44 4.67
CA LEU A 73 -12.10 5.13 4.66
C LEU A 73 -13.08 3.96 4.52
N SER A 74 -14.38 4.17 4.73
CA SER A 74 -15.37 3.08 4.81
C SER A 74 -15.62 2.36 3.49
N ARG A 75 -15.21 2.94 2.36
CA ARG A 75 -15.52 2.44 1.00
C ARG A 75 -14.35 1.83 0.25
N TYR A 76 -13.24 1.48 0.91
CA TYR A 76 -12.01 1.06 0.23
C TYR A 76 -11.58 2.06 -0.87
N ALA A 77 -11.88 3.34 -0.65
CA ALA A 77 -11.65 4.38 -1.65
C ALA A 77 -10.17 4.43 -2.03
N PRO A 78 -9.84 4.75 -3.30
CA PRO A 78 -8.46 4.88 -3.73
C PRO A 78 -7.75 5.92 -2.87
N VAL A 79 -6.51 5.60 -2.51
CA VAL A 79 -5.66 6.46 -1.70
C VAL A 79 -5.46 7.81 -2.39
N CYS A 80 -5.43 8.90 -1.62
CA CYS A 80 -5.16 10.21 -2.20
C CYS A 80 -3.76 10.26 -2.84
N LYS A 81 -3.61 11.07 -3.89
CA LYS A 81 -2.34 11.20 -4.62
C LYS A 81 -1.21 11.64 -3.68
N MET A 82 -0.03 11.05 -3.83
CA MET A 82 1.17 11.46 -3.11
C MET A 82 1.47 12.96 -3.41
N PRO A 83 1.75 13.77 -2.38
CA PRO A 83 2.09 15.18 -2.58
C PRO A 83 3.35 15.33 -3.45
N PRO A 84 3.34 16.23 -4.43
CA PRO A 84 4.55 16.56 -5.17
C PRO A 84 5.56 17.25 -4.24
N THR A 85 6.84 17.22 -4.58
CA THR A 85 7.87 18.03 -3.91
C THR A 85 7.62 19.52 -4.09
N LYS A 86 8.12 20.32 -3.16
CA LYS A 86 8.08 21.78 -3.22
C LYS A 86 9.49 22.35 -3.24
N ASP A 87 9.85 23.07 -4.30
CA ASP A 87 11.18 23.68 -4.49
C ASP A 87 12.34 22.73 -4.11
N PRO A 88 12.39 21.51 -4.69
CA PRO A 88 13.33 20.48 -4.24
C PRO A 88 14.78 20.86 -4.55
N LYS A 89 15.68 20.63 -3.58
CA LYS A 89 17.13 20.77 -3.80
C LYS A 89 17.76 19.60 -4.54
N PHE A 90 17.14 18.42 -4.42
CA PHE A 90 17.64 17.17 -4.96
C PHE A 90 16.57 16.52 -5.85
N GLU A 91 17.01 15.75 -6.81
CA GLU A 91 16.14 15.04 -7.75
C GLU A 91 16.25 13.52 -7.56
N VAL A 92 15.23 12.80 -8.01
CA VAL A 92 15.28 11.33 -8.07
C VAL A 92 16.45 10.92 -8.96
N GLY A 93 17.29 10.03 -8.45
CA GLY A 93 18.53 9.59 -9.08
C GLY A 93 19.79 10.25 -8.51
N ASP A 94 19.69 11.39 -7.82
CA ASP A 94 20.84 12.05 -7.17
C ASP A 94 21.48 11.12 -6.13
N LEU A 95 22.81 11.17 -6.03
CA LEU A 95 23.57 10.52 -4.95
C LEU A 95 23.77 11.51 -3.82
N LEU A 96 23.21 11.19 -2.65
CA LEU A 96 23.27 12.04 -1.46
C LEU A 96 24.01 11.32 -0.33
N GLU A 97 24.63 12.10 0.55
CA GLU A 97 25.21 11.66 1.80
C GLU A 97 24.35 12.13 2.97
N VAL A 98 24.17 11.26 3.96
CA VAL A 98 23.44 11.56 5.19
C VAL A 98 24.36 12.28 6.17
N THR A 99 23.95 13.47 6.62
CA THR A 99 24.73 14.35 7.52
C THR A 99 24.25 14.36 8.97
N LEU A 100 23.37 13.42 9.35
CA LEU A 100 22.84 13.27 10.71
C LEU A 100 23.94 12.85 11.68
N LYS A 101 24.43 13.80 12.47
CA LYS A 101 25.47 13.56 13.49
C LYS A 101 24.99 12.56 14.53
N LYS A 102 25.85 11.61 14.90
CA LYS A 102 25.61 10.56 15.91
C LYS A 102 24.47 9.60 15.55
N HIS A 103 24.08 9.54 14.27
CA HIS A 103 23.10 8.58 13.78
C HIS A 103 23.83 7.37 13.16
N MET A 104 23.21 6.18 13.20
CA MET A 104 23.82 4.96 12.65
C MET A 104 24.15 5.07 11.15
N THR A 105 23.42 5.93 10.44
CA THR A 105 23.59 6.18 9.01
C THR A 105 24.40 7.44 8.69
N GLU A 106 25.10 8.01 9.68
CA GLU A 106 26.01 9.14 9.46
C GLU A 106 27.03 8.79 8.37
N SER A 107 27.20 9.70 7.40
CA SER A 107 28.08 9.55 6.23
C SER A 107 27.73 8.41 5.26
N TRP A 108 26.58 7.76 5.43
CA TRP A 108 26.11 6.79 4.44
C TRP A 108 25.68 7.51 3.16
N GLN A 109 25.97 6.88 2.02
CA GLN A 109 25.68 7.42 0.70
C GLN A 109 24.60 6.60 0.02
N GLY A 110 23.51 7.25 -0.39
CA GLY A 110 22.38 6.59 -1.03
C GLY A 110 21.86 7.36 -2.22
N ARG A 111 21.26 6.64 -3.18
CA ARG A 111 20.56 7.27 -4.31
C ARG A 111 19.13 7.62 -3.92
N VAL A 112 18.67 8.78 -4.35
CA VAL A 112 17.28 9.20 -4.21
C VAL A 112 16.41 8.32 -5.10
N GLU A 113 15.49 7.55 -4.52
CA GLU A 113 14.47 6.82 -5.25
C GLU A 113 13.12 7.55 -5.26
N LEU A 114 12.89 8.39 -4.25
CA LEU A 114 11.61 9.03 -4.04
C LEU A 114 11.79 10.36 -3.32
N SER A 115 10.91 11.30 -3.64
CA SER A 115 10.83 12.60 -2.96
C SER A 115 9.37 13.03 -2.85
N LEU A 116 8.98 13.56 -1.69
CA LEU A 116 7.66 14.16 -1.49
C LEU A 116 7.72 15.36 -0.55
N TRP A 117 6.73 16.24 -0.65
CA TRP A 117 6.50 17.28 0.33
C TRP A 117 5.68 16.77 1.52
N ARG A 118 6.10 17.10 2.74
CA ARG A 118 5.36 16.83 3.98
C ARG A 118 4.84 18.12 4.59
N GLU A 119 3.53 18.32 4.51
CA GLU A 119 2.87 19.55 4.96
C GLU A 119 2.99 19.76 6.48
N ASP A 120 3.00 18.68 7.25
CA ASP A 120 3.19 18.68 8.71
C ASP A 120 4.61 19.08 9.13
N LEU A 121 5.60 18.83 8.28
CA LEU A 121 7.02 19.06 8.57
C LEU A 121 7.60 20.26 7.82
N LYS A 122 6.81 20.83 6.89
CA LYS A 122 7.21 21.94 6.02
C LYS A 122 8.55 21.70 5.33
N SER A 123 8.80 20.46 4.91
CA SER A 123 10.06 20.06 4.27
C SER A 123 9.83 18.93 3.26
N ASN A 124 10.71 18.85 2.26
CA ASN A 124 10.80 17.68 1.40
C ASN A 124 11.43 16.52 2.17
N VAL A 125 10.85 15.34 2.03
CA VAL A 125 11.39 14.08 2.54
C VAL A 125 11.88 13.27 1.35
N TYR A 126 13.12 12.80 1.46
CA TYR A 126 13.78 12.00 0.44
C TYR A 126 13.94 10.56 0.92
N GLY A 127 13.58 9.63 0.04
CA GLY A 127 13.81 8.21 0.19
C GLY A 127 15.13 7.81 -0.45
N LEU A 128 16.07 7.34 0.36
CA LEU A 128 17.40 6.94 -0.07
C LEU A 128 17.55 5.43 -0.05
N ARG A 129 18.09 4.89 -1.16
CA ARG A 129 18.57 3.51 -1.25
C ARG A 129 20.07 3.44 -1.08
N PHE A 130 20.49 2.67 -0.09
CA PHE A 130 21.88 2.49 0.30
C PHE A 130 22.45 1.22 -0.33
N GLY A 131 23.00 1.36 -1.54
CA GLY A 131 23.47 0.22 -2.32
C GLY A 131 24.63 -0.56 -1.65
N LYS A 132 25.51 0.15 -0.94
CA LYS A 132 26.65 -0.47 -0.23
C LYS A 132 26.20 -1.18 1.05
N GLU A 133 25.10 -0.74 1.63
CA GLU A 133 24.55 -1.19 2.91
C GLU A 133 23.36 -2.13 2.68
N LYS A 134 23.58 -3.19 1.89
CA LYS A 134 22.59 -4.26 1.62
C LYS A 134 21.27 -3.75 1.01
N ASN A 135 21.31 -2.69 0.21
CA ASN A 135 20.12 -2.08 -0.39
C ASN A 135 19.07 -1.64 0.65
N LEU A 136 19.52 -1.26 1.85
CA LEU A 136 18.64 -0.68 2.87
C LEU A 136 18.00 0.60 2.35
N TYR A 137 16.78 0.86 2.81
CA TYR A 137 16.03 2.06 2.48
C TYR A 137 15.84 2.93 3.72
N GLY A 138 16.14 4.21 3.61
CA GLY A 138 15.93 5.20 4.66
C GLY A 138 15.19 6.42 4.14
N ARG A 139 14.58 7.17 5.06
CA ARG A 139 13.87 8.42 4.74
C ARG A 139 14.48 9.53 5.57
N TYR A 140 14.80 10.64 4.91
CA TYR A 140 15.54 11.75 5.52
C TYR A 140 14.94 13.08 5.12
N PHE A 141 15.11 14.08 5.98
CA PHE A 141 14.74 15.44 5.65
C PHE A 141 15.78 16.08 4.76
N GLU A 142 15.35 17.06 3.97
CA GLU A 142 16.24 17.79 3.07
C GLU A 142 17.47 18.39 3.77
N PHE A 143 17.33 18.86 5.01
CA PHE A 143 18.42 19.48 5.77
C PHE A 143 19.41 18.47 6.36
N ASP A 144 19.09 17.18 6.35
CA ASP A 144 19.94 16.10 6.83
C ASP A 144 20.78 15.47 5.72
N LEU A 145 20.79 16.09 4.54
CA LEU A 145 21.34 15.54 3.32
C LEU A 145 22.30 16.52 2.64
N LYS A 146 23.33 15.95 2.02
CA LYS A 146 24.30 16.67 1.20
C LYS A 146 24.42 16.01 -0.16
N LEU A 147 24.35 16.81 -1.21
CA LEU A 147 24.58 16.34 -2.57
C LEU A 147 26.04 15.92 -2.76
N ILE A 148 26.23 14.72 -3.30
CA ILE A 148 27.54 14.19 -3.71
C ILE A 148 27.65 14.18 -5.23
N GLU A 149 26.63 13.66 -5.92
CA GLU A 149 26.61 13.55 -7.39
C GLU A 149 25.18 13.79 -7.90
N LYS A 150 25.04 14.56 -8.97
CA LYS A 150 23.74 14.71 -9.65
C LYS A 150 23.42 13.44 -10.44
N GLY A 151 22.17 12.98 -10.34
CA GLY A 151 21.67 11.86 -11.10
C GLY A 151 21.64 12.21 -12.59
N LEU A 152 22.15 11.31 -13.43
CA LEU A 152 21.90 11.39 -14.87
C LEU A 152 20.41 11.08 -15.08
N THR A 153 19.63 12.08 -15.48
CA THR A 153 18.22 11.95 -15.84
C THR A 153 18.12 11.10 -17.11
N LYS A 154 18.17 9.77 -16.99
CA LYS A 154 17.83 8.89 -18.10
C LYS A 154 16.30 8.80 -18.15
N ILE A 155 15.69 9.67 -18.95
CA ILE A 155 14.31 9.49 -19.40
C ILE A 155 14.33 8.24 -20.29
N GLU A 156 14.08 7.07 -19.70
CA GLU A 156 13.72 5.88 -20.44
C GLU A 156 12.35 5.47 -19.92
N VAL A 157 11.33 5.97 -20.62
CA VAL A 157 9.96 5.49 -20.49
C VAL A 157 9.96 4.05 -20.98
N GLN A 158 10.20 3.12 -20.07
CA GLN A 158 10.01 1.69 -20.35
C GLN A 158 8.50 1.42 -20.31
N THR A 159 7.85 1.72 -21.42
CA THR A 159 6.51 1.21 -21.72
C THR A 159 6.71 -0.24 -22.12
N ASP A 160 6.51 -1.17 -21.21
CA ASP A 160 6.16 -2.56 -21.53
C ASP A 160 5.63 -3.23 -20.27
N GLN A 161 4.34 -3.04 -20.01
CA GLN A 161 3.58 -3.91 -19.14
C GLN A 161 2.35 -4.39 -19.92
N PRO A 162 2.30 -5.67 -20.33
CA PRO A 162 1.11 -6.22 -20.97
C PRO A 162 0.05 -6.46 -19.90
N ASN A 163 -1.04 -5.69 -19.98
CA ASN A 163 -2.38 -5.95 -19.44
C ASN A 163 -2.45 -6.65 -18.07
N ALA A 164 -2.40 -5.86 -16.99
CA ALA A 164 -3.12 -6.24 -15.78
C ALA A 164 -4.63 -6.16 -16.07
N PRO A 165 -5.43 -7.22 -15.83
CA PRO A 165 -6.87 -7.12 -15.96
C PRO A 165 -7.39 -6.09 -14.92
N PRO A 166 -8.41 -5.29 -15.28
CA PRO A 166 -8.96 -4.30 -14.38
C PRO A 166 -9.50 -4.97 -13.10
N PRO A 167 -9.43 -4.30 -11.94
CA PRO A 167 -10.08 -4.79 -10.73
C PRO A 167 -11.57 -4.96 -11.04
N GLN A 168 -12.08 -6.18 -10.86
CA GLN A 168 -13.50 -6.44 -11.02
C GLN A 168 -14.27 -5.57 -10.02
N ALA A 169 -15.10 -4.67 -10.55
CA ALA A 169 -16.11 -3.98 -9.78
C ALA A 169 -17.03 -5.05 -9.18
N VAL A 170 -17.04 -5.14 -7.86
CA VAL A 170 -18.03 -5.94 -7.14
C VAL A 170 -19.32 -5.13 -7.15
N ASP A 171 -20.13 -5.32 -8.18
CA ASP A 171 -21.49 -4.77 -8.23
C ASP A 171 -22.35 -5.53 -7.21
N GLN A 172 -22.69 -4.86 -6.11
CA GLN A 172 -23.80 -5.26 -5.25
C GLN A 172 -25.09 -4.60 -5.75
N ALA A 173 -25.99 -5.41 -6.31
CA ALA A 173 -27.43 -5.14 -6.29
C ALA A 173 -28.18 -6.49 -6.35
N GLY A 174 -28.87 -6.83 -5.25
CA GLY A 174 -29.58 -8.10 -5.12
C GLY A 174 -30.96 -8.14 -5.77
N ASN A 175 -31.45 -9.34 -6.07
CA ASN A 175 -32.71 -9.87 -5.52
C ASN A 175 -32.84 -11.38 -5.82
N PRO A 176 -33.60 -12.16 -5.02
CA PRO A 176 -33.69 -13.61 -5.18
C PRO A 176 -34.81 -13.98 -6.16
N GLN A 177 -34.55 -14.92 -7.07
CA GLN A 177 -35.64 -15.58 -7.79
C GLN A 177 -35.32 -17.03 -8.13
N ALA A 178 -36.26 -17.87 -7.70
CA ALA A 178 -36.31 -19.31 -7.91
C ALA A 178 -36.45 -19.68 -9.39
N GLY A 179 -35.83 -20.80 -9.76
CA GLY A 179 -36.03 -21.49 -11.03
C GLY A 179 -35.44 -22.89 -10.98
N ALA A 180 -36.30 -23.90 -10.79
CA ALA A 180 -36.01 -25.31 -11.04
C ALA A 180 -35.62 -25.51 -12.53
N ALA A 181 -34.91 -26.55 -12.98
CA ALA A 181 -34.92 -27.97 -12.64
C ALA A 181 -33.66 -28.67 -13.27
N PRO A 182 -33.61 -30.01 -13.46
CA PRO A 182 -32.95 -30.98 -12.57
C PRO A 182 -31.78 -31.75 -13.26
N VAL A 183 -31.40 -32.92 -12.71
CA VAL A 183 -30.71 -34.10 -13.32
C VAL A 183 -29.26 -34.32 -12.80
N PRO A 184 -28.79 -35.55 -12.52
CA PRO A 184 -29.41 -36.68 -11.81
C PRO A 184 -28.48 -37.29 -10.73
N THR A 185 -29.08 -37.93 -9.73
CA THR A 185 -28.41 -38.82 -8.78
C THR A 185 -28.13 -40.19 -9.42
N THR A 186 -26.89 -40.68 -9.32
CA THR A 186 -26.61 -42.12 -9.40
C THR A 186 -26.02 -42.61 -8.08
N PRO A 187 -26.56 -43.69 -7.50
CA PRO A 187 -26.07 -44.26 -6.24
C PRO A 187 -24.92 -45.24 -6.51
N VAL A 188 -23.85 -45.18 -5.71
CA VAL A 188 -22.88 -46.28 -5.61
C VAL A 188 -22.58 -46.53 -4.14
N THR A 189 -22.90 -47.74 -3.68
CA THR A 189 -22.32 -48.41 -2.51
C THR A 189 -22.77 -49.89 -2.57
N PRO A 190 -22.13 -50.86 -1.88
CA PRO A 190 -20.79 -50.87 -1.27
C PRO A 190 -19.94 -52.08 -1.73
N GLY A 191 -18.61 -51.97 -1.64
CA GLY A 191 -17.68 -53.09 -1.78
C GLY A 191 -16.70 -53.12 -0.62
N VAL A 192 -16.96 -54.03 0.33
CA VAL A 192 -16.08 -54.39 1.44
C VAL A 192 -14.88 -55.16 0.89
N ASN A 193 -13.65 -54.82 1.29
CA ASN A 193 -12.64 -55.84 1.54
C ASN A 193 -11.66 -55.43 2.66
N ILE A 194 -11.43 -56.41 3.52
CA ILE A 194 -10.76 -56.40 4.80
C ILE A 194 -9.41 -57.08 4.56
N ASN A 195 -8.30 -56.48 4.98
CA ASN A 195 -7.03 -57.14 5.33
C ASN A 195 -5.94 -56.07 5.49
N ASN A 196 -4.93 -56.16 6.36
CA ASN A 196 -4.75 -56.74 7.68
C ASN A 196 -3.34 -56.30 8.10
N GLN A 197 -3.11 -56.19 9.41
CA GLN A 197 -1.81 -56.35 10.10
C GLN A 197 -0.72 -55.26 10.04
N ILE A 198 -0.76 -54.48 11.13
CA ILE A 198 0.31 -54.03 12.03
C ILE A 198 1.44 -55.07 12.20
N PRO A 199 2.70 -54.62 12.40
CA PRO A 199 3.39 -54.84 13.67
C PRO A 199 3.66 -53.54 14.45
#